data_AF-A0AAV0FJ23-F1
#
_entry.id   AF-A0AAV0FJ23-F1
#
_cell.length_a   1.000
_cell.length_b   1.000
_cell.length_c   1.000
_cell.angle_alpha   90.00
_cell.angle_beta   90.00
_cell.angle_gamma   90.00
#
_symmetry.space_group_name_H-M   'P 1'
#
loop_
_entity.id
_entity.type
_entity.pdbx_description
1 polymer ?
#
loop_
_entity_poly.entity_id
_entity_poly.type
_entity_poly.pdbx_seq_one_letter_code
_entity_poly.pdbx_strand_id
1 'polypeptide(L)'
;MSRFDLCDPMYVAYAETIYPVTREEECEANDEVQLEIHPPIISRKRGRPTMKRFPSVGEHRKKWQLTCSGCKKKGHTLRTCKHQLPTVKIVNDSTLETLDEL
;
A
#
# COMPACT_ATOMS: atom_id res chain seq x y z
N MET A 1 -8.60 37.44 1.86
CA MET A 1 -7.88 36.87 3.01
C MET A 1 -7.37 35.50 2.58
N SER A 2 -6.06 35.40 2.37
CA SER A 2 -5.41 34.23 1.76
C SER A 2 -5.19 33.11 2.78
N ARG A 3 -5.29 31.87 2.30
CA ARG A 3 -5.18 30.61 3.04
C ARG A 3 -3.77 30.29 3.58
N PHE A 4 -2.91 31.30 3.72
CA PHE A 4 -1.48 31.19 4.02
C PHE A 4 -1.07 31.92 5.30
N ASP A 5 -1.99 32.13 6.24
CA ASP A 5 -1.62 32.40 7.64
C ASP A 5 -1.23 31.08 8.33
N LEU A 6 -0.36 30.30 7.68
CA LEU A 6 0.25 29.11 8.25
C LEU A 6 1.41 29.61 9.11
N CYS A 7 1.13 29.76 10.39
CA CYS A 7 2.14 29.48 11.38
C CYS A 7 2.70 28.09 11.06
N ASP A 8 3.89 28.03 10.46
CA ASP A 8 4.56 26.77 10.16
C ASP A 8 4.67 26.00 11.48
N PRO A 9 4.11 24.79 11.60
CA PRO A 9 4.14 24.04 12.87
C PRO A 9 5.58 23.82 13.36
N MET A 10 6.55 23.79 12.44
CA MET A 10 7.96 23.80 12.80
C MET A 10 8.34 25.10 13.50
N TYR A 11 7.98 26.26 12.96
CA TYR A 11 8.32 27.54 13.56
C TYR A 11 7.75 27.69 14.98
N VAL A 12 6.52 27.23 15.21
CA VAL A 12 5.91 27.21 16.55
C VAL A 12 6.68 26.28 17.50
N ALA A 13 7.07 25.09 17.04
CA ALA A 13 7.78 24.12 17.86
C ALA A 13 9.16 24.60 18.33
N TYR A 14 9.79 25.51 17.57
CA TYR A 14 11.10 26.08 17.86
C TYR A 14 11.05 27.56 18.25
N ALA A 15 9.86 28.11 18.54
CA ALA A 15 9.71 29.52 18.94
C ALA A 15 10.23 29.78 20.36
N GLU A 16 10.23 28.77 21.22
CA GLU A 16 10.74 28.84 22.59
C GLU A 16 12.22 28.45 22.67
N THR A 17 12.89 28.88 23.75
CA THR A 17 14.30 28.56 23.98
C THR A 17 14.45 27.09 24.35
N ILE A 18 15.20 26.34 23.53
CA ILE A 18 15.57 24.96 23.83
C ILE A 18 16.82 24.98 24.71
N TYR A 19 16.69 24.52 25.95
CA TYR A 19 17.81 24.38 26.86
C TYR A 19 18.72 23.21 26.41
N PRO A 20 20.05 23.33 26.59
CA PRO A 20 20.96 22.23 26.33
C PRO A 20 20.62 21.05 27.26
N VAL A 21 20.78 19.84 26.74
CA VAL A 21 20.65 18.62 27.55
C VAL A 21 21.72 18.67 28.65
N THR A 22 21.30 18.54 29.90
CA THR A 22 22.19 18.48 31.07
C THR A 22 23.06 17.23 31.02
N ARG A 23 24.20 17.25 31.73
CA ARG A 23 25.07 16.07 31.81
C ARG A 23 24.33 14.94 32.54
N GLU A 24 24.64 13.68 32.21
CA GLU A 24 23.99 12.51 32.82
C GLU A 24 24.08 12.51 34.35
N GLU A 25 25.16 13.08 34.91
CA GLU A 25 25.40 13.24 36.36
C GLU A 25 24.48 14.27 37.04
N GLU A 26 23.96 15.23 36.26
CA GLU A 26 23.06 16.31 36.69
C GLU A 26 21.59 16.00 36.36
N CYS A 27 21.35 14.95 35.57
CA CYS A 27 20.01 14.43 35.34
C CYS A 27 19.53 13.76 36.62
N GLU A 28 18.66 14.45 37.37
CA GLU A 28 17.92 13.84 38.47
C GLU A 28 17.06 12.70 37.91
N ALA A 29 17.60 11.49 37.90
CA ALA A 29 16.81 10.29 37.74
C ALA A 29 15.85 10.28 38.93
N ASN A 30 14.57 10.50 38.67
CA ASN A 30 13.54 10.30 39.67
C ASN A 30 13.45 8.78 39.91
N ASP A 31 14.38 8.26 40.70
CA ASP A 31 14.56 6.82 41.01
C ASP A 31 13.32 6.22 41.68
N GLU A 32 12.37 7.06 42.08
CA GLU A 32 11.15 6.70 42.78
C GLU A 32 10.01 6.26 41.85
N VAL A 33 10.11 6.50 40.53
CA VAL A 33 9.04 6.12 39.59
C VAL A 33 9.50 4.99 38.69
N GLN A 34 9.51 3.77 39.25
CA GLN A 34 9.50 2.55 38.47
C GLN A 34 8.18 2.48 37.68
N LEU A 35 8.11 3.11 36.52
CA LEU A 35 6.95 3.04 35.64
C LEU A 35 6.83 1.60 35.11
N GLU A 36 5.84 0.85 35.60
CA GLU A 36 5.50 -0.46 35.06
C GLU A 36 4.89 -0.28 33.65
N ILE A 37 5.76 -0.33 32.63
CA ILE A 37 5.33 -0.29 31.24
C ILE A 37 4.79 -1.68 30.87
N HIS A 38 3.48 -1.83 30.92
CA HIS A 38 2.84 -3.02 30.39
C HIS A 38 2.87 -3.03 28.85
N PRO A 39 3.03 -4.22 28.23
CA PRO A 39 2.87 -4.33 26.80
C PRO A 39 1.45 -3.92 26.40
N PRO A 40 1.26 -3.37 25.18
CA PRO A 40 -0.07 -3.03 24.71
C PRO A 40 -0.98 -4.24 24.77
N ILE A 41 -2.22 -4.03 25.24
CA ILE A 41 -3.22 -5.10 25.29
C ILE A 41 -3.73 -5.35 23.87
N ILE A 42 -3.09 -6.31 23.18
CA ILE A 42 -3.46 -6.67 21.80
C ILE A 42 -4.27 -7.97 21.81
N SER A 43 -5.54 -7.90 21.37
CA SER A 43 -6.34 -9.11 21.10
C SER A 43 -6.04 -9.66 19.71
N ARG A 44 -5.55 -10.90 19.63
CA ARG A 44 -5.40 -11.60 18.35
C ARG A 44 -6.80 -11.90 17.80
N LYS A 45 -7.09 -11.40 16.60
CA LYS A 45 -8.35 -11.72 15.92
C LYS A 45 -8.45 -13.23 15.71
N ARG A 46 -9.63 -13.80 15.99
CA ARG A 46 -9.90 -15.22 15.74
C ARG A 46 -9.75 -15.51 14.23
N GLY A 47 -9.15 -16.66 13.92
CA GLY A 47 -8.97 -17.13 12.54
C GLY A 47 -7.54 -16.99 12.02
N ARG A 48 -7.33 -17.47 10.79
CA ARG A 48 -6.02 -17.44 10.12
C ARG A 48 -5.60 -16.00 9.84
N PRO A 49 -4.37 -15.58 10.20
CA PRO A 49 -3.84 -14.29 9.77
C PRO A 49 -3.96 -14.13 8.26
N THR A 50 -4.47 -12.99 7.81
CA THR A 50 -4.62 -12.73 6.39
C THR A 50 -3.24 -12.65 5.76
N MET A 51 -2.96 -13.45 4.72
CA MET A 51 -1.73 -13.30 3.92
C MET A 51 -1.75 -12.05 3.02
N LYS A 52 -2.87 -11.33 2.98
CA LYS A 52 -3.01 -10.09 2.20
C LYS A 52 -2.32 -8.95 2.94
N ARG A 53 -1.32 -8.35 2.30
CA ARG A 53 -0.65 -7.13 2.76
C ARG A 53 -1.62 -5.94 2.88
N PHE A 54 -1.51 -5.18 3.95
CA PHE A 54 -2.16 -3.86 4.08
C PHE A 54 -1.32 -2.80 3.36
N PRO A 55 -1.91 -1.98 2.47
CA PRO A 55 -1.19 -0.91 1.80
C PRO A 55 -0.84 0.22 2.78
N SER A 56 0.29 0.90 2.58
CA SER A 56 0.64 2.11 3.33
C SER A 56 -0.16 3.34 2.87
N VAL A 57 -0.09 4.44 3.62
CA VAL A 57 -0.68 5.73 3.23
C VAL A 57 -0.06 6.18 1.90
N GLY A 58 -0.90 6.43 0.88
CA GLY A 58 -0.46 6.77 -0.49
C GLY A 58 -0.28 5.57 -1.42
N GLU A 59 -0.29 4.32 -0.93
CA GLU A 59 -0.26 3.13 -1.75
C GLU A 59 -1.66 2.83 -2.32
N HIS A 60 -2.07 3.58 -3.32
CA HIS A 60 -3.31 3.30 -4.03
C HIS A 60 -3.15 2.03 -4.86
N ARG A 61 -3.93 0.99 -4.53
CA ARG A 61 -4.12 -0.14 -5.45
C ARG A 61 -4.92 0.37 -6.64
N LYS A 62 -4.21 0.78 -7.69
CA LYS A 62 -4.71 1.34 -8.94
C LYS A 62 -5.48 0.32 -9.79
N LYS A 63 -6.36 -0.50 -9.19
CA LYS A 63 -7.23 -1.43 -9.92
C LYS A 63 -8.02 -0.70 -11.00
N TRP A 64 -8.48 0.52 -10.72
CA TRP A 64 -9.17 1.34 -11.71
C TRP A 64 -8.28 1.89 -12.84
N GLN A 65 -6.95 1.98 -12.65
CA GLN A 65 -6.02 2.34 -13.73
C GLN A 65 -5.61 1.12 -14.56
N LEU A 66 -5.83 -0.09 -14.05
CA LEU A 66 -5.55 -1.33 -14.75
C LEU A 66 -6.53 -1.48 -15.92
N THR A 67 -5.99 -1.45 -17.14
CA THR A 67 -6.76 -1.59 -18.37
C THR A 67 -6.52 -2.98 -18.93
N CYS A 68 -7.60 -3.72 -19.21
CA CYS A 68 -7.51 -5.06 -19.77
C CYS A 68 -7.04 -5.00 -21.23
N SER A 69 -6.02 -5.77 -21.61
CA SER A 69 -5.54 -5.82 -23.00
C SER A 69 -6.52 -6.47 -23.98
N GLY A 70 -7.42 -7.34 -23.50
CA GLY A 70 -8.41 -8.02 -24.33
C GLY A 70 -9.63 -7.15 -24.61
N CYS A 71 -10.36 -6.75 -23.57
CA CYS A 71 -11.61 -5.99 -23.72
C CYS A 71 -11.46 -4.47 -23.57
N LYS A 72 -10.25 -3.96 -23.30
CA LYS A 72 -9.93 -2.52 -23.13
C LYS A 72 -10.68 -1.79 -22.03
N LYS A 73 -11.45 -2.50 -21.19
CA LYS A 73 -12.14 -1.94 -20.01
C LYS A 73 -11.20 -1.88 -18.80
N LYS A 74 -11.46 -0.91 -17.92
CA LYS A 74 -10.69 -0.69 -16.68
C LYS A 74 -11.12 -1.64 -15.56
N GLY A 75 -10.31 -1.76 -14.51
CA GLY A 75 -10.67 -2.50 -13.28
C GLY A 75 -10.16 -3.94 -13.19
N HIS A 76 -9.59 -4.50 -14.26
CA HIS A 76 -9.19 -5.91 -14.32
C HIS A 76 -8.06 -6.16 -15.34
N THR A 77 -7.39 -7.31 -15.24
CA THR A 77 -6.35 -7.77 -16.18
C THR A 77 -6.93 -8.73 -17.22
N LEU A 78 -6.18 -9.03 -18.27
CA LEU A 78 -6.56 -10.07 -19.24
C LEU A 78 -6.91 -11.40 -18.56
N ARG A 79 -6.11 -11.81 -17.56
CA ARG A 79 -6.30 -13.06 -16.80
C ARG A 79 -7.61 -13.12 -16.02
N THR A 80 -8.15 -11.99 -15.58
CA THR A 80 -9.40 -11.92 -14.81
C THR A 80 -10.56 -11.34 -15.64
N CYS A 81 -10.37 -11.22 -16.96
CA CYS A 81 -11.39 -10.70 -17.86
C CYS A 81 -12.51 -11.72 -18.03
N LYS A 82 -13.76 -11.27 -17.84
CA LYS A 82 -14.96 -12.11 -18.07
C LYS A 82 -15.29 -12.29 -19.57
N HIS A 83 -14.72 -11.44 -20.42
CA HIS A 83 -14.86 -11.51 -21.88
C HIS A 83 -13.65 -12.19 -22.51
N GLN A 84 -12.98 -13.10 -21.79
CA GLN A 84 -11.93 -13.92 -22.39
C GLN A 84 -12.59 -14.74 -23.50
N LEU A 85 -12.38 -14.34 -24.75
CA LEU A 85 -12.60 -15.24 -25.87
C LEU A 85 -11.68 -16.45 -25.63
N PRO A 86 -12.19 -17.69 -25.76
CA PRO A 86 -11.37 -18.88 -25.54
C PRO A 86 -10.14 -18.76 -26.42
N THR A 87 -8.96 -18.76 -25.80
CA THR A 87 -7.70 -18.70 -26.53
C THR A 87 -7.66 -19.90 -27.46
N VAL A 88 -7.76 -19.66 -28.77
CA VAL A 88 -7.45 -20.65 -29.79
C VAL A 88 -6.04 -21.13 -29.48
N LYS A 89 -5.92 -22.39 -29.04
CA LYS A 89 -4.62 -23.06 -29.00
C LYS A 89 -4.23 -23.18 -30.46
N ILE A 90 -3.29 -22.35 -30.91
CA ILE A 90 -2.67 -22.54 -32.21
C ILE A 90 -1.89 -23.85 -32.06
N VAL A 91 -2.53 -24.96 -32.42
CA VAL A 91 -1.83 -26.19 -32.75
C VAL A 91 -1.32 -25.92 -34.16
N ASN A 92 0.00 -25.87 -34.31
CA ASN A 92 0.62 -25.71 -35.62
C ASN A 92 0.34 -27.00 -36.41
N ASP A 93 -0.75 -27.05 -37.16
CA ASP A 93 -0.91 -28.01 -38.26
C ASP A 93 -0.82 -27.24 -39.56
N SER A 94 0.40 -27.22 -40.09
CA SER A 94 0.71 -26.75 -41.43
C SER A 94 0.32 -27.85 -42.42
N THR A 95 -0.91 -27.82 -42.93
CA THR A 95 -1.24 -28.25 -44.29
C THR A 95 -2.61 -27.70 -44.68
N LEU A 96 -2.61 -26.81 -45.68
CA LEU A 96 -3.77 -26.40 -46.44
C LEU A 96 -3.64 -27.10 -47.78
N GLU A 97 -4.50 -28.08 -48.05
CA GLU A 97 -4.66 -28.65 -49.39
C GLU A 97 -6.10 -28.36 -49.85
N THR A 98 -6.21 -27.37 -50.73
CA THR A 98 -7.32 -27.23 -51.68
C THR A 98 -6.96 -28.04 -52.93
N LEU A 99 -7.85 -28.95 -53.34
CA LEU A 99 -7.99 -29.30 -54.75
C LEU A 99 -9.48 -29.21 -55.11
N ASP A 100 -9.74 -28.24 -55.98
CA ASP A 100 -10.96 -28.08 -56.75
C ASP A 100 -11.17 -29.25 -57.74
N GLU A 101 -12.40 -29.28 -58.26
CA GLU A 101 -12.86 -29.92 -59.51
C GLU A 101 -13.29 -31.40 -59.44
N LEU A 102 -14.62 -31.60 -59.36
CA LEU A 102 -15.42 -32.26 -60.40
C LEU A 102 -16.82 -31.64 -60.47
#